data_AF-R0E8B2-F1
#
_entry.id   AF-R0E8B2-F1
#
_cell.length_a   1.000
_cell.length_b   1.000
_cell.length_c   1.000
_cell.angle_alpha   90.00
_cell.angle_beta   90.00
_cell.angle_gamma   90.00
#
_symmetry.space_group_name_H-M   'P 1'
#
loop_
_entity.id
_entity.type
_entity.pdbx_description
1 polymer ?
#
loop_
_entity_poly.entity_id
_entity_poly.type
_entity_poly.pdbx_seq_one_letter_code
_entity_poly.pdbx_strand_id
1 'polypeptide(L)'
;MVAEQDARKSAEQRLKKKIEAQQVATTAELSKTVLLTFMGQRYIPSDVLAGRIDDQFSVEIGVRNSGPKAIKGIKVQLVFKNTFGEVISKMHLNIEQAIPPGGEYVWKGSRKINEFIDEDRHLMHLKDGQSSAEMQPTMVVYVDGSTIGNPDAT
;
A
#
# COMPACT_ATOMS: atom_id res chain seq x y z
N MET A 1 38.74 -19.30 15.16
CA MET A 1 37.91 -18.79 14.05
C MET A 1 36.51 -19.41 13.97
N VAL A 2 36.26 -20.66 14.41
CA VAL A 2 34.92 -21.28 14.36
C VAL A 2 33.92 -20.72 15.39
N ALA A 3 34.36 -20.46 16.63
CA ALA A 3 33.48 -19.94 17.69
C ALA A 3 32.92 -18.53 17.42
N GLU A 4 33.64 -17.71 16.65
CA GLU A 4 33.22 -16.35 16.31
C GLU A 4 32.19 -16.33 15.17
N GLN A 5 32.22 -17.33 14.28
CA GLN A 5 31.22 -17.51 13.23
C GLN A 5 29.89 -18.04 13.79
N ASP A 6 29.91 -18.93 14.78
CA ASP A 6 28.70 -19.43 15.44
C ASP A 6 28.03 -18.35 16.32
N ALA A 7 28.83 -17.53 17.01
CA ALA A 7 28.33 -16.38 17.75
C ALA A 7 27.67 -15.32 16.84
N ARG A 8 28.25 -15.06 15.65
CA ARG A 8 27.65 -14.16 14.65
C ARG A 8 26.36 -14.74 14.08
N LYS A 9 26.36 -15.98 13.62
CA LYS A 9 25.15 -16.63 13.06
C LYS A 9 23.99 -16.69 14.05
N SER A 10 24.27 -16.97 15.34
CA SER A 10 23.24 -16.98 16.38
C SER A 10 22.75 -15.58 16.73
N ALA A 11 23.62 -14.56 16.73
CA ALA A 11 23.22 -13.16 16.86
C ALA A 11 22.37 -12.68 15.67
N GLU A 12 22.76 -13.05 14.45
CA GLU A 12 22.03 -12.73 13.21
C GLU A 12 20.65 -13.39 13.19
N GLN A 13 20.53 -14.66 13.57
CA GLN A 13 19.24 -15.35 13.66
C GLN A 13 18.34 -14.76 14.75
N ARG A 14 18.90 -14.39 15.91
CA ARG A 14 18.15 -13.72 16.98
C ARG A 14 17.69 -12.33 16.56
N LEU A 15 18.53 -11.58 15.86
CA LEU A 15 18.19 -10.28 15.31
C LEU A 15 17.12 -10.40 14.23
N LYS A 16 17.27 -11.34 13.29
CA LYS A 16 16.28 -11.63 12.24
C LYS A 16 14.93 -11.99 12.84
N LYS A 17 14.87 -12.95 13.77
CA LYS A 17 13.62 -13.34 14.45
C LYS A 17 12.97 -12.18 15.20
N LYS A 18 13.76 -11.33 15.87
CA LYS A 18 13.24 -10.13 16.56
C LYS A 18 12.65 -9.13 15.57
N ILE A 19 13.33 -8.87 14.47
CA ILE A 19 12.86 -7.97 13.42
C ILE A 19 11.58 -8.51 12.77
N GLU A 20 11.55 -9.80 12.41
CA GLU A 20 10.37 -10.46 11.83
C GLU A 20 9.17 -10.38 12.79
N ALA A 21 9.37 -10.70 14.07
CA ALA A 21 8.31 -10.60 15.07
C ALA A 21 7.80 -9.16 15.24
N GLN A 22 8.71 -8.19 15.23
CA GLN A 22 8.35 -6.77 15.35
C GLN A 22 7.62 -6.26 14.11
N GLN A 23 7.99 -6.70 12.91
CA GLN A 23 7.28 -6.40 11.68
C GLN A 23 5.86 -6.97 11.70
N VAL A 24 5.69 -8.25 12.08
CA VAL A 24 4.36 -8.87 12.18
C VAL A 24 3.48 -8.13 13.18
N ALA A 25 4.02 -7.77 14.35
CA ALA A 25 3.28 -7.00 15.36
C ALA A 25 2.88 -5.61 14.82
N THR A 26 3.79 -4.94 14.12
CA THR A 26 3.56 -3.62 13.53
C THR A 26 2.50 -3.68 12.43
N THR A 27 2.56 -4.65 11.52
CA THR A 27 1.53 -4.86 10.49
C THR A 27 0.18 -5.16 11.11
N ALA A 28 0.13 -5.99 12.16
CA ALA A 28 -1.11 -6.28 12.86
C ALA A 28 -1.69 -5.03 13.55
N GLU A 29 -0.85 -4.15 14.10
CA GLU A 29 -1.28 -2.89 14.70
C GLU A 29 -1.80 -1.90 13.64
N LEU A 30 -1.11 -1.79 12.51
CA LEU A 30 -1.54 -0.95 11.39
C LEU A 30 -2.90 -1.39 10.85
N SER A 31 -3.08 -2.69 10.61
CA SER A 31 -4.35 -3.25 10.12
C SER A 31 -5.51 -3.11 11.11
N LYS A 32 -5.23 -2.97 12.42
CA LYS A 32 -6.26 -2.65 13.43
C LYS A 32 -6.58 -1.16 13.48
N THR A 33 -5.60 -0.33 13.19
CA THR A 33 -5.72 1.15 13.25
C THR A 33 -6.44 1.70 12.03
N VAL A 34 -6.16 1.15 10.85
CA VAL A 34 -6.71 1.63 9.58
C VAL A 34 -7.40 0.49 8.87
N LEU A 35 -8.68 0.69 8.57
CA LEU A 35 -9.42 -0.17 7.68
C LEU A 35 -9.36 0.44 6.27
N LEU A 36 -8.88 -0.34 5.30
CA LEU A 36 -8.81 0.02 3.89
C LEU A 36 -9.80 -0.84 3.12
N THR A 37 -10.54 -0.24 2.20
CA THR A 37 -11.49 -0.94 1.32
C THR A 37 -11.29 -0.46 -0.10
N PHE A 38 -11.05 -1.41 -1.01
CA PHE A 38 -10.92 -1.10 -2.42
C PHE A 38 -12.32 -0.87 -2.98
N MET A 39 -12.57 0.34 -3.48
CA MET A 39 -13.89 0.74 -3.96
C MET A 39 -14.03 0.58 -5.47
N GLY A 40 -12.91 0.67 -6.20
CA GLY A 40 -12.89 0.42 -7.63
C GLY A 40 -11.65 0.96 -8.32
N GLN A 41 -11.58 0.67 -9.61
CA GLN A 41 -10.55 1.16 -10.51
C GLN A 41 -11.16 1.61 -11.83
N ARG A 42 -10.44 2.45 -12.55
CA ARG A 42 -10.83 2.85 -13.90
C ARG A 42 -9.61 3.18 -14.75
N TYR A 43 -9.58 2.59 -15.94
CA TYR A 43 -8.73 3.08 -17.01
C TYR A 43 -9.38 4.29 -17.68
N ILE A 44 -8.58 5.34 -17.89
CA ILE A 44 -9.01 6.57 -18.52
C ILE A 44 -8.11 6.81 -19.73
N PRO A 45 -8.62 6.63 -20.96
CA PRO A 45 -7.82 6.84 -22.14
C PRO A 45 -7.42 8.30 -22.29
N SER A 46 -6.30 8.55 -22.96
CA SER A 46 -5.94 9.88 -23.42
C SER A 46 -7.04 10.49 -24.28
N ASP A 47 -7.27 11.78 -24.10
CA ASP A 47 -8.23 12.58 -24.87
C ASP A 47 -7.66 14.00 -25.01
N VAL A 48 -6.97 14.21 -26.13
CA VAL A 48 -6.34 15.50 -26.45
C VAL A 48 -7.34 16.64 -26.58
N LEU A 49 -8.59 16.35 -26.99
CA LEU A 49 -9.65 17.35 -27.14
C LEU A 49 -10.17 17.79 -25.76
N ALA A 50 -10.14 16.88 -24.78
CA ALA A 50 -10.44 17.17 -23.38
C ALA A 50 -9.21 17.60 -22.55
N GLY A 51 -8.05 17.84 -23.20
CA GLY A 51 -6.82 18.28 -22.53
C GLY A 51 -6.10 17.18 -21.72
N ARG A 52 -6.46 15.90 -21.91
CA ARG A 52 -5.83 14.75 -21.26
C ARG A 52 -4.84 14.10 -22.23
N ILE A 53 -3.56 14.40 -22.08
CA ILE A 53 -2.53 13.97 -23.02
C ILE A 53 -2.11 12.51 -22.79
N ASP A 54 -2.10 12.06 -21.54
CA ASP A 54 -1.67 10.71 -21.15
C ASP A 54 -2.85 9.81 -20.77
N ASP A 55 -2.72 8.52 -21.03
CA ASP A 55 -3.56 7.48 -20.44
C ASP A 55 -3.34 7.40 -18.92
N GLN A 56 -4.42 7.18 -18.17
CA GLN A 56 -4.40 7.18 -16.72
C GLN A 56 -5.08 5.94 -16.17
N PHE A 57 -4.53 5.39 -15.10
CA PHE A 57 -5.19 4.39 -14.27
C PHE A 57 -5.53 5.01 -12.93
N SER A 58 -6.82 5.04 -12.60
CA SER A 58 -7.34 5.60 -11.37
C SER A 58 -7.85 4.51 -10.44
N VAL A 59 -7.67 4.70 -9.14
CA VAL A 59 -8.16 3.82 -8.08
C VAL A 59 -8.90 4.64 -7.03
N GLU A 60 -9.91 4.02 -6.43
CA GLU A 60 -10.68 4.58 -5.32
C GLU A 60 -10.56 3.65 -4.11
N ILE A 61 -10.18 4.24 -2.98
CA ILE A 61 -9.94 3.51 -1.72
C ILE A 61 -10.71 4.20 -0.61
N GLY A 62 -11.60 3.46 0.03
CA GLY A 62 -12.23 3.83 1.28
C GLY A 62 -11.24 3.63 2.42
N VAL A 63 -11.06 4.66 3.23
CA VAL A 63 -10.18 4.66 4.39
C VAL A 63 -11.02 4.97 5.61
N ARG A 64 -10.88 4.15 6.65
CA ARG A 64 -11.48 4.42 7.96
C ARG A 64 -10.43 4.36 9.04
N ASN A 65 -10.42 5.38 9.89
CA ASN A 65 -9.62 5.38 11.09
C ASN A 65 -10.36 4.64 12.20
N SER A 66 -9.93 3.41 12.48
CA SER A 66 -10.44 2.57 13.58
C SER A 66 -9.66 2.78 14.87
N GLY A 67 -8.59 3.57 14.84
CA GLY A 67 -7.75 3.88 15.98
C GLY A 67 -8.30 5.04 16.85
N PRO A 68 -7.74 5.21 18.06
CA PRO A 68 -8.15 6.27 18.98
C PRO A 68 -7.53 7.64 18.67
N LYS A 69 -6.53 7.71 17.79
CA LYS A 69 -5.79 8.93 17.47
C LYS A 69 -6.14 9.46 16.08
N ALA A 70 -6.19 10.77 15.92
CA ALA A 70 -6.38 11.40 14.62
C ALA A 70 -5.16 11.15 13.72
N ILE A 71 -5.41 10.63 12.52
CA ILE A 71 -4.40 10.34 11.51
C ILE A 71 -4.15 11.62 10.71
N LYS A 72 -2.89 11.89 10.39
CA LYS A 72 -2.44 12.95 9.49
C LYS A 72 -2.12 12.43 8.09
N GLY A 73 -1.59 11.22 8.00
CA GLY A 73 -1.36 10.58 6.71
C GLY A 73 -1.05 9.09 6.83
N ILE A 74 -1.24 8.38 5.70
CA ILE A 74 -1.12 6.93 5.62
C ILE A 74 -0.32 6.58 4.37
N LYS A 75 0.69 5.74 4.52
CA LYS A 75 1.33 5.04 3.40
C LYS A 75 0.67 3.68 3.24
N VAL A 76 0.29 3.36 2.00
CA VAL A 76 -0.36 2.11 1.64
C VAL A 76 0.38 1.47 0.50
N GLN A 77 0.60 0.17 0.58
CA GLN A 77 1.02 -0.66 -0.52
C GLN A 77 -0.21 -1.34 -1.10
N LEU A 78 -0.54 -1.03 -2.36
CA LEU A 78 -1.60 -1.66 -3.13
C LEU A 78 -0.98 -2.65 -4.11
N VAL A 79 -1.41 -3.90 -4.06
CA VAL A 79 -0.94 -4.98 -4.92
C VAL A 79 -2.11 -5.56 -5.67
N PHE A 80 -2.05 -5.51 -7.00
CA PHE A 80 -2.98 -6.24 -7.86
C PHE A 80 -2.42 -7.62 -8.16
N LYS A 81 -3.24 -8.65 -7.96
CA LYS A 81 -2.89 -10.03 -8.30
C LYS A 81 -3.90 -10.62 -9.27
N ASN A 82 -3.43 -11.49 -10.17
CA ASN A 82 -4.32 -12.24 -11.05
C ASN A 82 -5.06 -13.36 -10.29
N THR A 83 -5.94 -14.07 -10.99
CA THR A 83 -6.70 -15.20 -10.42
C THR A 83 -5.80 -16.31 -9.84
N PHE A 84 -4.56 -16.42 -10.30
CA PHE A 84 -3.57 -17.40 -9.83
C PHE A 84 -2.72 -16.87 -8.66
N GLY A 85 -2.93 -15.61 -8.23
CA GLY A 85 -2.19 -14.97 -7.14
C GLY A 85 -0.87 -14.34 -7.56
N GLU A 86 -0.55 -14.30 -8.86
CA GLU A 86 0.66 -13.65 -9.37
C GLU A 86 0.48 -12.13 -9.38
N VAL A 87 1.53 -11.41 -8.98
CA VAL A 87 1.51 -9.95 -8.91
C VAL A 87 1.47 -9.36 -10.32
N ILE A 88 0.39 -8.62 -10.60
CA ILE A 88 0.22 -7.86 -11.84
C ILE A 88 0.91 -6.50 -11.70
N SER A 89 0.66 -5.79 -10.59
CA SER A 89 1.22 -4.46 -10.34
C SER A 89 1.31 -4.19 -8.85
N LYS A 90 2.29 -3.36 -8.48
CA LYS A 90 2.53 -2.91 -7.12
C LYS A 90 2.60 -1.39 -7.09
N MET A 91 1.80 -0.75 -6.24
CA MET A 91 1.68 0.69 -6.12
C MET A 91 1.91 1.13 -4.68
N HIS A 92 2.67 2.21 -4.50
CA HIS A 92 2.83 2.88 -3.21
C HIS A 92 1.99 4.15 -3.22
N LEU A 93 1.01 4.21 -2.34
CA LEU A 93 0.03 5.28 -2.23
C LEU A 93 0.32 6.09 -0.97
N ASN A 94 0.25 7.41 -1.09
CA ASN A 94 0.35 8.34 0.02
C ASN A 94 -0.99 9.04 0.17
N ILE A 95 -1.64 8.84 1.32
CA ILE A 95 -2.91 9.48 1.67
C ILE A 95 -2.59 10.55 2.70
N GLU A 96 -2.46 11.79 2.26
CA GLU A 96 -2.10 12.94 3.11
C GLU A 96 -3.33 13.72 3.57
N GLN A 97 -4.37 12.97 3.98
CA GLN A 97 -5.61 13.53 4.50
C GLN A 97 -5.70 13.29 6.01
N ALA A 98 -6.06 14.34 6.74
CA ALA A 98 -6.36 14.21 8.16
C ALA A 98 -7.69 13.44 8.33
N ILE A 99 -7.67 12.35 9.11
CA ILE A 99 -8.83 11.50 9.38
C ILE A 99 -8.99 11.37 10.90
N PRO A 100 -10.05 11.96 11.50
CA PRO A 100 -10.27 11.88 12.94
C PRO A 100 -10.58 10.43 13.39
N PRO A 101 -10.47 10.09 14.68
CA PRO A 101 -10.87 8.79 15.21
C PRO A 101 -12.30 8.43 14.80
N GLY A 102 -12.51 7.21 14.29
CA GLY A 102 -13.80 6.76 13.77
C GLY A 102 -14.22 7.39 12.44
N GLY A 103 -13.44 8.33 11.90
CA GLY A 103 -13.71 9.02 10.64
C GLY A 103 -13.46 8.16 9.41
N GLU A 104 -14.12 8.52 8.32
CA GLU A 104 -14.04 7.87 7.02
C GLU A 104 -13.67 8.88 5.94
N TYR A 105 -12.92 8.43 4.93
CA TYR A 105 -12.51 9.24 3.80
C TYR A 105 -12.36 8.36 2.56
N VAL A 106 -12.83 8.84 1.41
CA VAL A 106 -12.60 8.17 0.12
C VAL A 106 -11.44 8.86 -0.57
N TRP A 107 -10.32 8.16 -0.67
CA TRP A 107 -9.16 8.61 -1.41
C TRP A 107 -9.25 8.19 -2.87
N LYS A 108 -8.96 9.12 -3.78
CA LYS A 108 -8.86 8.87 -5.21
C LYS A 108 -7.45 9.19 -5.66
N GLY A 109 -6.81 8.25 -6.33
CA GLY A 109 -5.47 8.42 -6.90
C GLY A 109 -5.45 8.00 -8.34
N SER A 110 -4.58 8.64 -9.12
CA SER A 110 -4.35 8.27 -10.52
C SER A 110 -2.85 8.23 -10.81
N ARG A 111 -2.42 7.26 -11.60
CA ARG A 111 -1.09 7.24 -12.19
C ARG A 111 -1.18 7.31 -13.71
N LYS A 112 -0.13 7.86 -14.33
CA LYS A 112 0.06 7.76 -15.78
C LYS A 112 0.34 6.31 -16.14
N ILE A 113 -0.11 5.92 -17.32
CA ILE A 113 0.12 4.60 -17.89
C ILE A 113 1.02 4.77 -19.11
N ASN A 114 2.05 3.93 -19.18
CA ASN A 114 2.96 3.80 -20.29
C ASN A 114 2.67 2.47 -21.02
N GLU A 115 2.00 2.56 -22.17
CA GLU A 115 1.63 1.40 -23.00
C GLU A 115 2.81 0.51 -23.43
N PHE A 116 4.04 1.01 -23.37
CA PHE A 116 5.23 0.27 -23.73
C PHE A 116 5.71 -0.68 -22.62
N ILE A 117 5.22 -0.52 -21.38
CA ILE A 117 5.57 -1.36 -20.23
C ILE A 117 4.51 -2.46 -20.04
N ASP A 118 4.95 -3.71 -19.85
CA ASP A 118 4.05 -4.87 -19.67
C ASP A 118 3.08 -4.71 -18.50
N GLU A 119 3.56 -4.28 -17.34
CA GLU A 119 2.72 -4.02 -16.15
C GLU A 119 1.57 -3.06 -16.50
N ASP A 120 1.90 -1.98 -17.20
CA ASP A 120 0.95 -0.94 -17.57
C ASP A 120 -0.08 -1.43 -18.60
N ARG A 121 0.34 -2.24 -19.59
CA ARG A 121 -0.60 -2.93 -20.48
C ARG A 121 -1.55 -3.85 -19.73
N HIS A 122 -1.06 -4.57 -18.73
CA HIS A 122 -1.93 -5.43 -17.92
C HIS A 122 -2.96 -4.61 -17.13
N LEU A 123 -2.55 -3.47 -16.58
CA LEU A 123 -3.48 -2.55 -15.91
C LEU A 123 -4.53 -1.94 -16.85
N MET A 124 -4.17 -1.63 -18.11
CA MET A 124 -5.14 -1.15 -19.11
C MET A 124 -6.27 -2.15 -19.35
N HIS A 125 -5.96 -3.44 -19.31
CA HIS A 125 -6.91 -4.53 -19.57
C HIS A 125 -7.54 -5.10 -18.30
N LEU A 126 -7.21 -4.55 -17.13
CA LEU A 126 -7.66 -5.06 -15.84
C LEU A 126 -9.14 -4.75 -15.64
N LYS A 127 -10.00 -5.76 -15.83
CA LYS A 127 -11.44 -5.66 -15.58
C LYS A 127 -11.77 -6.03 -14.14
N ASP A 128 -12.85 -5.46 -13.63
CA ASP A 128 -13.40 -5.84 -12.33
C ASP A 128 -13.68 -7.36 -12.28
N GLY A 129 -13.23 -8.00 -11.20
CA GLY A 129 -13.38 -9.44 -10.98
C GLY A 129 -12.32 -10.33 -11.65
N GLN A 130 -11.42 -9.79 -12.48
CA GLN A 130 -10.29 -10.56 -13.04
C GLN A 130 -9.02 -10.51 -12.18
N SER A 131 -9.05 -9.71 -11.11
CA SER A 131 -7.94 -9.53 -10.19
C SER A 131 -8.43 -9.31 -8.77
N SER A 132 -7.55 -9.60 -7.81
CA SER A 132 -7.71 -9.19 -6.42
C SER A 132 -6.82 -7.98 -6.14
N ALA A 133 -7.38 -7.03 -5.38
CA ALA A 133 -6.65 -5.88 -4.87
C ALA A 133 -6.35 -6.12 -3.38
N GLU A 134 -5.08 -6.30 -3.06
CA GLU A 134 -4.62 -6.38 -1.67
C GLU A 134 -4.04 -5.02 -1.27
N MET A 135 -4.49 -4.48 -0.13
CA MET A 135 -3.95 -3.24 0.41
C MET A 135 -3.37 -3.51 1.78
N GLN A 136 -2.14 -3.03 1.99
CA GLN A 136 -1.47 -3.12 3.27
C GLN A 136 -1.00 -1.73 3.68
N PRO A 137 -1.49 -1.18 4.82
CA PRO A 137 -0.89 0.02 5.38
C PRO A 137 0.53 -0.30 5.83
N THR A 138 1.50 0.48 5.37
CA THR A 138 2.92 0.32 5.72
C THR A 138 3.37 1.33 6.77
N MET A 139 2.69 2.49 6.84
CA MET A 139 2.97 3.53 7.82
C MET A 139 1.73 4.39 8.07
N VAL A 140 1.52 4.78 9.32
CA VAL A 140 0.53 5.77 9.74
C VAL A 140 1.26 6.87 10.50
N VAL A 141 0.98 8.12 10.14
CA VAL A 141 1.46 9.31 10.83
C VAL A 141 0.27 9.96 11.50
N TYR A 142 0.37 10.21 12.80
CA TYR A 142 -0.67 10.89 13.57
C TYR A 142 -0.45 12.40 13.60
N VAL A 143 -1.49 13.17 13.91
CA VAL A 143 -1.37 14.64 14.03
C VAL A 143 -0.44 15.09 15.17
N ASP A 144 -0.26 14.26 16.19
CA ASP A 144 0.70 14.50 17.30
C ASP A 144 2.16 14.23 16.88
N GLY A 145 2.40 13.80 15.64
CA GLY A 145 3.73 13.49 15.10
C GLY A 145 4.21 12.07 15.40
N SER A 146 3.49 11.29 16.21
CA SER A 146 3.81 9.88 16.42
C SER A 146 3.50 9.04 15.18
N THR A 147 4.22 7.93 15.00
CA THR A 147 4.11 7.07 13.82
C THR A 147 4.07 5.60 14.20
N ILE A 148 3.34 4.82 13.41
CA ILE A 148 3.38 3.35 13.44
C ILE A 148 3.83 2.89 12.06
N GLY A 149 4.62 1.83 11.98
CA GLY A 149 5.09 1.29 10.71
C GLY A 149 6.48 1.77 10.31
N ASN A 150 6.88 1.38 9.11
CA ASN A 150 8.17 1.74 8.54
C ASN A 150 7.94 2.31 7.13
N PRO A 151 8.51 3.48 6.79
CA PRO A 151 8.38 4.08 5.46
C PRO A 151 8.92 3.22 4.32
N ASP A 152 9.80 2.26 4.61
CA ASP A 152 10.49 1.36 3.65
C ASP A 152 10.02 -0.10 3.74
N ALA A 153 8.91 -0.38 4.43
CA ALA A 153 8.32 -1.73 4.43
C ALA A 153 7.91 -2.10 3.00
N THR A 154 8.71 -2.96 2.37
CA THR A 154 8.57 -3.39 0.97
C THR A 154 7.93 -4.75 0.88
#